data_AF-A0A6G1BP57-F1
#
_entry.id   AF-A0A6G1BP57-F1
#
_cell.length_a   1.000
_cell.length_b   1.000
_cell.length_c   1.000
_cell.angle_alpha   90.00
_cell.angle_beta   90.00
_cell.angle_gamma   90.00
#
_symmetry.space_group_name_H-M   'P 1'
#
loop_
_entity.id
_entity.type
_entity.pdbx_description
1 polymer ?
#
loop_
_entity_poly.entity_id
_entity_poly.type
_entity_poly.pdbx_seq_one_letter_code
_entity_poly.pdbx_strand_id
1 'polypeptide(L)'
;MNFASGMTHRQVGPVIQFIHPTVSGINQNGEKLSRGSLRLAAAAMALALRALPRRLLRHPLHSSRPLSASPTDHRELLRIERILSSSSSTTPPPQRHEGPRAAASLHGLLCETSGLTAAEGASLLCSFPLSAQPQHHRMARLLEELRGLRLREHEIRSALASDQEGLLSMSPGEPSRLVGLLRDELRCRGAVRYRVLADGALSAAVAARRRVELLHARGLTRRDALRVLALEPRVILYSLEDVERKVEFLVSRMGFEIGWLVEYPEFLGVNLERWIVPRHNVVEYLRSIGGLGDPIEMKHYVRFSRRRFYNMFVKPYPECERIFGGIVREREKEVRRRHAVGLWKLFKPPKYESSKEDVNNMKMVMKSLR
;
A
#
# COMPACT_ATOMS: atom_id res chain seq x y z
N MET A 1 -8.73 62.08 -22.08
CA MET A 1 -7.46 62.22 -22.82
C MET A 1 -6.57 61.07 -22.40
N ASN A 2 -6.60 59.97 -23.16
CA ASN A 2 -5.64 59.62 -24.23
C ASN A 2 -4.55 58.69 -23.64
N PHE A 3 -4.50 57.42 -24.03
CA PHE A 3 -3.68 56.87 -25.16
C PHE A 3 -2.18 57.19 -24.93
N ALA A 4 -1.21 56.28 -25.01
CA ALA A 4 -1.13 54.92 -25.52
C ALA A 4 0.28 54.33 -25.25
N SER A 5 0.40 53.01 -25.44
CA SER A 5 1.46 52.29 -26.17
C SER A 5 2.90 52.16 -25.66
N GLY A 6 3.43 50.93 -25.87
CA GLY A 6 4.87 50.64 -25.95
C GLY A 6 5.26 49.27 -25.39
N MET A 7 4.87 48.16 -26.03
CA MET A 7 5.72 47.30 -26.87
C MET A 7 6.73 46.38 -26.14
N THR A 8 6.49 45.07 -26.33
CA THR A 8 7.46 43.98 -26.64
C THR A 8 8.56 43.62 -25.63
N HIS A 9 8.47 42.40 -25.04
CA HIS A 9 9.40 41.32 -25.37
C HIS A 9 8.92 39.95 -24.86
N ARG A 10 9.01 38.93 -25.74
CA ARG A 10 8.84 37.51 -25.44
C ARG A 10 9.86 37.06 -24.39
N GLN A 11 9.43 36.36 -23.33
CA GLN A 11 10.30 35.42 -22.62
C GLN A 11 10.13 34.03 -23.22
N VAL A 12 11.12 33.68 -24.04
CA VAL A 12 11.39 32.32 -24.51
C VAL A 12 12.23 31.65 -23.41
N GLY A 13 11.90 30.39 -23.08
CA GLY A 13 12.65 29.60 -22.10
C GLY A 13 14.11 29.40 -22.49
N PRO A 14 14.98 29.01 -21.55
CA PRO A 14 16.38 28.73 -21.85
C PRO A 14 16.49 27.46 -22.70
N VAL A 15 16.95 27.65 -23.93
CA VAL A 15 17.45 26.63 -24.85
C VAL A 15 18.73 26.05 -24.26
N ILE A 16 18.72 24.77 -23.92
CA ILE A 16 19.93 24.02 -23.56
C ILE A 16 20.72 23.78 -24.85
N GLN A 17 21.87 24.43 -25.00
CA GLN A 17 22.84 24.13 -26.05
C GLN A 17 23.46 22.75 -25.80
N PHE A 18 23.30 21.86 -26.78
CA PHE A 18 24.01 20.59 -26.85
C PHE A 18 25.51 20.84 -27.12
N ILE A 19 26.34 20.57 -26.12
CA ILE A 19 27.80 20.43 -26.30
C ILE A 19 28.06 18.96 -26.64
N HIS A 20 28.50 18.69 -27.87
CA HIS A 20 29.04 17.38 -28.26
C HIS A 20 30.40 17.16 -27.58
N PRO A 21 30.63 16.05 -26.85
CA PRO A 21 31.96 15.72 -26.38
C PRO A 21 32.76 15.09 -27.53
N THR A 22 33.79 15.79 -27.99
CA THR A 22 34.80 15.23 -28.89
C THR A 22 35.75 14.39 -28.03
N VAL A 23 35.65 13.06 -28.12
CA VAL A 23 36.50 12.13 -27.37
C VAL A 23 37.92 12.14 -27.94
N SER A 24 38.85 12.80 -27.25
CA SER A 24 40.30 12.63 -27.45
C SER A 24 40.83 11.63 -26.41
N GLY A 25 41.11 10.40 -26.83
CA GLY A 25 41.70 9.38 -25.97
C GLY A 25 43.21 9.58 -25.82
N ILE A 26 43.67 9.80 -24.60
CA ILE A 26 45.09 9.86 -24.22
C ILE A 26 45.38 8.57 -23.44
N ASN A 27 46.43 7.83 -23.83
CA ASN A 27 46.90 6.66 -23.08
C ASN A 27 47.78 7.11 -21.89
N GLN A 28 48.00 6.24 -20.90
CA GLN A 28 48.71 6.50 -19.64
C GLN A 28 50.17 7.00 -19.77
N ASN A 29 50.73 7.03 -20.98
CA ASN A 29 52.08 7.55 -21.28
C ASN A 29 52.07 8.84 -22.15
N GLY A 30 50.93 9.51 -22.34
CA GLY A 30 50.89 10.88 -22.85
C GLY A 30 51.07 11.10 -24.36
N GLU A 31 51.07 10.05 -25.19
CA GLU A 31 51.13 10.19 -26.65
C GLU A 31 49.74 10.11 -27.32
N LYS A 32 49.49 10.99 -28.29
CA LYS A 32 48.23 11.03 -29.07
C LYS A 32 48.18 9.86 -30.04
N LEU A 33 47.22 8.93 -29.85
CA LEU A 33 47.00 7.84 -30.80
C LEU A 33 46.54 8.38 -32.17
N SER A 34 47.27 8.00 -33.23
CA SER A 34 46.89 8.30 -34.61
C SER A 34 45.52 7.67 -34.96
N ARG A 35 44.74 8.37 -35.80
CA ARG A 35 43.41 7.93 -36.28
C ARG A 35 43.43 6.54 -36.92
N GLY A 36 44.57 6.06 -37.41
CA GLY A 36 44.75 4.70 -37.92
C GLY A 36 44.68 3.63 -36.84
N SER A 37 45.28 3.89 -35.67
CA SER A 37 45.33 2.95 -34.54
C SER A 37 43.97 2.77 -33.86
N LEU A 38 43.17 3.85 -33.77
CA LEU A 38 41.79 3.79 -33.26
C LEU A 38 40.86 2.98 -34.19
N ARG A 39 41.08 3.06 -35.51
CA ARG A 39 40.33 2.27 -36.49
C ARG A 39 40.70 0.79 -36.45
N LEU A 40 41.98 0.47 -36.28
CA LEU A 40 42.45 -0.91 -36.08
C LEU A 40 41.94 -1.51 -34.76
N ALA A 41 41.92 -0.74 -33.66
CA ALA A 41 41.35 -1.19 -32.38
C ALA A 41 39.82 -1.40 -32.47
N ALA A 42 39.10 -0.52 -33.16
CA ALA A 42 37.66 -0.68 -33.40
C ALA A 42 37.36 -1.88 -34.32
N ALA A 43 38.18 -2.11 -35.35
CA ALA A 43 38.06 -3.27 -36.23
C ALA A 43 38.38 -4.59 -35.51
N ALA A 44 39.37 -4.60 -34.61
CA ALA A 44 39.72 -5.74 -33.77
C ALA A 44 38.61 -6.08 -32.76
N MET A 45 38.00 -5.07 -32.13
CA MET A 45 36.80 -5.27 -31.29
C MET A 45 35.59 -5.77 -32.10
N ALA A 46 35.38 -5.27 -33.32
CA ALA A 46 34.30 -5.74 -34.18
C ALA A 46 34.50 -7.18 -34.68
N LEU A 47 35.76 -7.61 -34.90
CA LEU A 47 36.09 -9.00 -35.23
C LEU A 47 35.95 -9.92 -34.01
N ALA A 48 36.34 -9.47 -32.81
CA ALA A 48 36.15 -10.21 -31.57
C ALA A 48 34.67 -10.45 -31.24
N LEU A 49 33.79 -9.48 -31.54
CA LEU A 49 32.34 -9.61 -31.37
C LEU A 49 31.67 -10.53 -32.42
N ARG A 50 32.31 -10.78 -33.57
CA ARG A 50 31.82 -11.73 -34.59
C ARG A 50 32.25 -13.18 -34.32
N ALA A 51 33.27 -13.40 -33.49
CA ALA A 51 33.78 -14.73 -33.12
C ALA A 51 33.07 -15.33 -31.88
N LEU A 52 32.24 -14.57 -31.17
CA LEU A 52 31.44 -15.06 -30.05
C LEU A 52 30.18 -15.81 -30.58
N PRO A 53 29.86 -17.01 -30.08
CA PRO A 53 28.65 -17.72 -30.47
C PRO A 53 27.43 -16.85 -30.19
N ARG A 54 26.52 -16.75 -31.18
CA ARG A 54 25.28 -15.93 -31.18
C ARG A 54 24.22 -16.35 -30.14
N ARG A 55 24.63 -16.70 -28.91
CA ARG A 55 23.75 -16.98 -27.77
C ARG A 55 23.74 -15.88 -26.70
N LEU A 56 24.44 -14.76 -26.88
CA LEU A 56 24.53 -13.69 -25.87
C LEU A 56 24.03 -12.31 -26.32
N LEU A 57 23.14 -12.25 -27.31
CA LEU A 57 22.35 -11.04 -27.61
C LEU A 57 20.87 -11.37 -27.68
N ARG A 58 20.31 -11.77 -26.54
CA ARG A 58 18.92 -11.54 -26.17
C ARG A 58 18.92 -11.27 -24.67
N HIS A 59 18.90 -10.00 -24.29
CA HIS A 59 18.41 -9.63 -22.97
C HIS A 59 16.99 -10.19 -22.85
N PRO A 60 16.69 -11.09 -21.90
CA PRO A 60 15.32 -11.28 -21.49
C PRO A 60 14.95 -10.03 -20.69
N LEU A 61 13.86 -9.38 -21.09
CA LEU A 61 13.04 -8.57 -20.19
C LEU A 61 12.95 -9.31 -18.86
N HIS A 62 13.30 -8.62 -17.76
CA HIS A 62 13.26 -9.18 -16.41
C HIS A 62 11.84 -9.66 -16.07
N SER A 63 11.53 -10.91 -16.42
CA SER A 63 10.52 -11.71 -15.77
C SER A 63 11.19 -12.35 -14.56
N SER A 64 11.14 -11.65 -13.44
CA SER A 64 11.49 -12.21 -12.14
C SER A 64 10.47 -13.29 -11.80
N ARG A 65 10.85 -14.54 -12.08
CA ARG A 65 10.22 -15.74 -11.54
C ARG A 65 10.55 -15.80 -10.04
N PRO A 66 9.58 -15.75 -9.10
CA PRO A 66 9.88 -15.86 -7.69
C PRO A 66 10.16 -17.33 -7.35
N LEU A 67 11.41 -17.64 -7.01
CA LEU A 67 11.74 -18.90 -6.37
C LEU A 67 11.47 -18.79 -4.87
N SER A 68 10.51 -19.60 -4.43
CA SER A 68 10.44 -20.21 -3.11
C SER A 68 10.50 -19.26 -1.89
N ALA A 69 9.38 -18.58 -1.65
CA ALA A 69 8.87 -18.36 -0.31
C ALA A 69 7.36 -18.54 -0.38
N SER A 70 6.77 -19.27 0.57
CA SER A 70 5.33 -19.62 0.59
C SER A 70 4.46 -18.44 0.14
N PRO A 71 3.87 -18.52 -1.07
CA PRO A 71 3.07 -17.44 -1.61
C PRO A 71 1.81 -17.32 -0.77
N THR A 72 1.30 -16.10 -0.62
CA THR A 72 -0.14 -15.90 -0.39
C THR A 72 -0.85 -16.79 -1.38
N ASP A 73 -1.61 -17.75 -0.87
CA ASP A 73 -2.06 -18.96 -1.57
C ASP A 73 -2.55 -18.59 -2.99
N HIS A 74 -1.87 -19.06 -4.05
CA HIS A 74 -2.18 -18.68 -5.44
C HIS A 74 -3.67 -18.96 -5.76
N ARG A 75 -4.24 -19.96 -5.10
CA ARG A 75 -5.67 -20.30 -5.14
C ARG A 75 -6.57 -19.18 -4.60
N GLU A 76 -6.13 -18.43 -3.61
CA GLU A 76 -6.87 -17.29 -3.04
C GLU A 76 -6.82 -16.08 -3.98
N LEU A 77 -5.68 -15.83 -4.62
CA LEU A 77 -5.58 -14.83 -5.68
C LEU A 77 -6.52 -15.18 -6.84
N LEU A 78 -6.54 -16.46 -7.24
CA LEU A 78 -7.45 -16.97 -8.28
C LEU A 78 -8.93 -16.95 -7.84
N ARG A 79 -9.23 -17.08 -6.54
CA ARG A 79 -10.59 -16.98 -6.00
C ARG A 79 -11.10 -15.55 -6.02
N ILE A 80 -10.30 -14.60 -5.53
CA ILE A 80 -10.60 -13.16 -5.60
C ILE A 80 -10.71 -12.75 -7.07
N GLU A 81 -9.79 -13.21 -7.92
CA GLU A 81 -9.84 -12.99 -9.36
C GLU A 81 -11.10 -13.53 -10.03
N ARG A 82 -11.54 -14.73 -9.64
CA ARG A 82 -12.77 -15.35 -10.15
C ARG A 82 -14.01 -14.54 -9.78
N ILE A 83 -14.08 -14.00 -8.56
CA ILE A 83 -15.23 -13.21 -8.09
C ILE A 83 -15.24 -11.81 -8.71
N LEU A 84 -14.07 -11.18 -8.83
CA LEU A 84 -13.91 -9.89 -9.52
C LEU A 84 -14.18 -9.98 -11.03
N SER A 85 -14.05 -11.17 -11.63
CA SER A 85 -14.21 -11.39 -13.08
C SER A 85 -15.55 -12.00 -13.49
N SER A 86 -16.39 -12.45 -12.54
CA SER A 86 -17.75 -12.91 -12.82
C SER A 86 -18.66 -11.73 -13.17
N SER A 87 -18.66 -11.37 -14.46
CA SER A 87 -19.58 -10.39 -15.06
C SER A 87 -20.77 -11.06 -15.75
N SER A 88 -21.98 -10.63 -15.32
CA SER A 88 -23.29 -10.67 -16.02
C SER A 88 -23.97 -12.05 -16.19
N SER A 89 -25.29 -12.20 -15.98
CA SER A 89 -26.37 -11.48 -16.65
C SER A 89 -27.54 -11.08 -15.75
N THR A 90 -27.79 -9.78 -15.59
CA THR A 90 -29.13 -9.29 -15.26
C THR A 90 -29.59 -8.46 -16.45
N THR A 91 -30.48 -9.04 -17.23
CA THR A 91 -31.24 -8.40 -18.30
C THR A 91 -31.92 -7.14 -17.74
N PRO A 92 -31.77 -5.96 -18.37
CA PRO A 92 -32.49 -4.79 -17.92
C PRO A 92 -33.99 -4.96 -18.25
N PRO A 93 -34.92 -4.67 -17.32
CA PRO A 93 -36.34 -4.64 -17.65
C PRO A 93 -36.64 -3.41 -18.53
N PRO A 94 -37.73 -3.45 -19.32
CA PRO A 94 -38.00 -2.46 -20.36
C PRO A 94 -38.26 -1.07 -19.76
N GLN A 95 -37.70 -0.06 -20.42
CA GLN A 95 -37.79 1.35 -20.03
C GLN A 95 -39.22 1.86 -20.26
N ARG A 96 -39.88 2.35 -19.20
CA ARG A 96 -41.04 3.24 -19.32
C ARG A 96 -40.59 4.66 -19.04
N HIS A 97 -40.81 5.53 -20.02
CA HIS A 97 -40.57 6.97 -19.93
C HIS A 97 -41.59 7.61 -18.99
N GLU A 98 -41.15 8.37 -17.98
CA GLU A 98 -41.90 9.52 -17.48
C GLU A 98 -40.93 10.64 -17.06
N GLY A 99 -41.23 11.86 -17.49
CA GLY A 99 -40.50 13.09 -17.19
C GLY A 99 -40.77 13.61 -15.76
N PRO A 100 -41.11 14.90 -15.53
CA PRO A 100 -40.74 15.72 -14.36
C PRO A 100 -41.11 15.22 -12.94
N ARG A 101 -41.83 14.10 -12.82
CA ARG A 101 -42.08 13.34 -11.58
C ARG A 101 -40.84 12.62 -11.03
N ALA A 102 -39.78 12.43 -11.83
CA ALA A 102 -38.61 11.66 -11.41
C ALA A 102 -37.86 12.25 -10.20
N ALA A 103 -37.83 13.57 -10.02
CA ALA A 103 -37.14 14.22 -8.90
C ALA A 103 -37.92 14.10 -7.57
N ALA A 104 -39.25 14.21 -7.61
CA ALA A 104 -40.11 13.96 -6.44
C ALA A 104 -40.08 12.47 -6.04
N SER A 105 -40.03 11.58 -7.03
CA SER A 105 -39.83 10.14 -6.81
C SER A 105 -38.47 9.82 -6.18
N LEU A 106 -37.41 10.54 -6.56
CA LEU A 106 -36.08 10.37 -5.97
C LEU A 106 -35.96 10.88 -4.54
N HIS A 107 -36.59 12.02 -4.23
CA HIS A 107 -36.63 12.55 -2.88
C HIS A 107 -37.35 11.59 -1.92
N GLY A 108 -38.50 11.06 -2.33
CA GLY A 108 -39.20 10.00 -1.60
C GLY A 108 -38.35 8.75 -1.41
N LEU A 109 -37.70 8.27 -2.49
CA LEU A 109 -36.83 7.10 -2.44
C LEU A 109 -35.62 7.29 -1.52
N LEU A 110 -35.02 8.49 -1.50
CA LEU A 110 -33.94 8.82 -0.57
C LEU A 110 -34.42 8.77 0.89
N CYS A 111 -35.54 9.44 1.20
CA CYS A 111 -36.10 9.44 2.55
C CYS A 111 -36.49 8.04 3.01
N GLU A 112 -37.08 7.22 2.14
CA GLU A 112 -37.46 5.83 2.45
C GLU A 112 -36.25 4.91 2.64
N THR A 113 -35.18 5.08 1.85
CA THR A 113 -34.01 4.17 1.90
C THR A 113 -33.03 4.51 3.03
N SER A 114 -32.87 5.78 3.35
CA SER A 114 -31.90 6.26 4.34
C SER A 114 -32.53 6.69 5.66
N GLY A 115 -33.86 6.78 5.72
CA GLY A 115 -34.61 7.30 6.86
C GLY A 115 -34.28 8.76 7.18
N LEU A 116 -33.82 9.52 6.19
CA LEU A 116 -33.54 10.96 6.32
C LEU A 116 -34.82 11.78 6.39
N THR A 117 -34.76 12.89 7.10
CA THR A 117 -35.87 13.85 7.11
C THR A 117 -36.06 14.47 5.72
N ALA A 118 -37.28 14.91 5.42
CA ALA A 118 -37.59 15.55 4.13
C ALA A 118 -36.68 16.76 3.83
N ALA A 119 -36.27 17.51 4.87
CA ALA A 119 -35.37 18.65 4.74
C ALA A 119 -33.93 18.24 4.40
N GLU A 120 -33.41 17.18 5.04
CA GLU A 120 -32.09 16.61 4.74
C GLU A 120 -32.06 16.07 3.32
N GLY A 121 -33.06 15.27 2.93
CA GLY A 121 -33.17 14.73 1.56
C GLY A 121 -33.25 15.82 0.49
N ALA A 122 -33.95 16.93 0.76
CA ALA A 122 -34.02 18.06 -0.15
C ALA A 122 -32.66 18.80 -0.25
N SER A 123 -31.98 18.98 0.89
CA SER A 123 -30.65 19.61 0.94
C SER A 123 -29.60 18.79 0.18
N LEU A 124 -29.65 17.45 0.30
CA LEU A 124 -28.79 16.55 -0.46
C LEU A 124 -29.02 16.67 -1.96
N LEU A 125 -30.28 16.71 -2.42
CA LEU A 125 -30.60 16.87 -3.83
C LEU A 125 -30.22 18.26 -4.37
N CYS A 126 -30.34 19.32 -3.57
CA CYS A 126 -29.92 20.67 -3.94
C CYS A 126 -28.40 20.81 -4.11
N SER A 127 -27.60 19.95 -3.48
CA SER A 127 -26.15 19.91 -3.72
C SER A 127 -25.76 19.35 -5.10
N PHE A 128 -26.72 18.79 -5.86
CA PHE A 128 -26.53 18.34 -7.23
C PHE A 128 -27.27 19.27 -8.23
N PRO A 129 -26.60 19.78 -9.28
CA PRO A 129 -27.24 20.68 -10.24
C PRO A 129 -28.36 19.97 -11.02
N LEU A 130 -29.54 20.58 -11.03
CA LEU A 130 -30.81 20.13 -11.64
C LEU A 130 -30.77 19.90 -13.17
N SER A 131 -29.64 20.09 -13.86
CA SER A 131 -29.52 19.99 -15.32
C SER A 131 -29.23 18.59 -15.85
N ALA A 132 -29.11 17.57 -14.99
CA ALA A 132 -28.63 16.24 -15.38
C ALA A 132 -29.67 15.11 -15.19
N GLN A 133 -30.78 15.14 -15.96
CA GLN A 133 -31.76 14.03 -16.00
C GLN A 133 -31.18 12.60 -16.11
N PRO A 134 -30.11 12.31 -16.89
CA PRO A 134 -29.51 10.97 -16.92
C PRO A 134 -28.86 10.54 -15.58
N GLN A 135 -28.44 11.49 -14.74
CA GLN A 135 -27.86 11.19 -13.42
C GLN A 135 -28.94 10.78 -12.41
N HIS A 136 -30.14 11.35 -12.52
CA HIS A 136 -31.29 11.01 -11.68
C HIS A 136 -31.72 9.54 -11.84
N HIS A 137 -31.80 9.02 -13.07
CA HIS A 137 -32.14 7.61 -13.29
C HIS A 137 -31.07 6.64 -12.75
N ARG A 138 -29.79 7.02 -12.85
CA ARG A 138 -28.69 6.25 -12.27
C ARG A 138 -28.77 6.23 -10.74
N MET A 139 -29.00 7.39 -10.12
CA MET A 139 -29.19 7.50 -8.67
C MET A 139 -30.40 6.69 -8.21
N ALA A 140 -31.52 6.74 -8.93
CA ALA A 140 -32.71 5.95 -8.57
C ALA A 140 -32.40 4.45 -8.54
N ARG A 141 -31.69 3.94 -9.57
CA ARG A 141 -31.25 2.54 -9.62
C ARG A 141 -30.27 2.18 -8.51
N LEU A 142 -29.36 3.08 -8.18
CA LEU A 142 -28.42 2.89 -7.08
C LEU A 142 -29.15 2.79 -5.74
N LEU A 143 -30.13 3.67 -5.49
CA LEU A 143 -30.90 3.68 -4.24
C LEU A 143 -31.78 2.43 -4.12
N GLU A 144 -32.40 1.98 -5.22
CA GLU A 144 -33.12 0.70 -5.24
C GLU A 144 -32.19 -0.49 -4.97
N GLU A 145 -30.97 -0.47 -5.51
CA GLU A 145 -29.96 -1.48 -5.18
C GLU A 145 -29.62 -1.46 -3.69
N LEU A 146 -29.38 -0.28 -3.12
CA LEU A 146 -29.08 -0.13 -1.68
C LEU A 146 -30.24 -0.62 -0.81
N ARG A 147 -31.50 -0.41 -1.23
CA ARG A 147 -32.70 -0.94 -0.57
C ARG A 147 -32.77 -2.47 -0.62
N GLY A 148 -32.35 -3.06 -1.74
CA GLY A 148 -32.28 -4.50 -1.93
C GLY A 148 -31.13 -5.18 -1.18
N LEU A 149 -30.12 -4.41 -0.76
CA LEU A 149 -29.06 -4.92 0.11
C LEU A 149 -29.61 -5.10 1.54
N ARG A 150 -29.25 -6.20 2.21
CA ARG A 150 -29.55 -6.43 3.64
C ARG A 150 -28.70 -5.51 4.53
N LEU A 151 -28.90 -4.20 4.40
CA LEU A 151 -28.28 -3.13 5.17
C LEU A 151 -29.33 -2.54 6.11
N ARG A 152 -28.89 -2.06 7.28
CA ARG A 152 -29.78 -1.34 8.20
C ARG A 152 -29.84 0.13 7.78
N GLU A 153 -30.98 0.80 7.98
CA GLU A 153 -31.16 2.21 7.60
C GLU A 153 -30.07 3.14 8.18
N HIS A 154 -29.61 2.88 9.41
CA HIS A 154 -28.52 3.66 10.01
C HIS A 154 -27.16 3.48 9.32
N GLU A 155 -26.90 2.33 8.69
CA GLU A 155 -25.66 2.13 7.90
C GLU A 155 -25.68 2.96 6.61
N ILE A 156 -26.87 3.15 6.03
CA ILE A 156 -27.05 4.00 4.85
C ILE A 156 -26.87 5.47 5.24
N ARG A 157 -27.49 5.86 6.37
CA ARG A 157 -27.35 7.21 6.92
C ARG A 157 -25.91 7.52 7.34
N SER A 158 -25.21 6.59 7.99
CA SER A 158 -23.80 6.78 8.37
C SER A 158 -22.89 6.91 7.15
N ALA A 159 -23.14 6.12 6.09
CA ALA A 159 -22.38 6.20 4.84
C ALA A 159 -22.61 7.54 4.11
N LEU A 160 -23.86 8.02 4.05
CA LEU A 160 -24.20 9.32 3.48
C LEU A 160 -23.57 10.47 4.28
N ALA A 161 -23.58 10.39 5.61
CA ALA A 161 -22.94 11.39 6.47
C ALA A 161 -21.40 11.40 6.34
N SER A 162 -20.79 10.23 6.07
CA SER A 162 -19.34 10.09 5.98
C SER A 162 -18.79 10.54 4.62
N ASP A 163 -19.38 10.07 3.52
CA ASP A 163 -18.93 10.39 2.16
C ASP A 163 -20.10 10.31 1.16
N GLN A 164 -20.95 11.34 1.19
CA GLN A 164 -22.10 11.51 0.30
C GLN A 164 -21.72 11.42 -1.18
N GLU A 165 -20.71 12.20 -1.60
CA GLU A 165 -20.28 12.25 -3.00
C GLU A 165 -19.69 10.92 -3.46
N GLY A 166 -18.93 10.26 -2.58
CA GLY A 166 -18.31 8.97 -2.85
C GLY A 166 -19.34 7.85 -3.03
N LEU A 167 -20.43 7.88 -2.26
CA LEU A 167 -21.53 6.93 -2.36
C LEU A 167 -22.38 7.17 -3.62
N LEU A 168 -22.83 8.41 -3.84
CA LEU A 168 -23.72 8.73 -4.96
C LEU A 168 -23.02 8.67 -6.32
N SER A 169 -21.69 8.83 -6.35
CA SER A 169 -20.90 8.66 -7.57
C SER A 169 -20.65 7.19 -7.95
N MET A 170 -21.13 6.20 -7.18
CA MET A 170 -20.95 4.76 -7.48
C MET A 170 -21.77 4.31 -8.68
N SER A 171 -21.24 3.39 -9.48
CA SER A 171 -22.06 2.77 -10.53
C SER A 171 -22.99 1.71 -9.92
N PRO A 172 -24.20 1.52 -10.46
CA PRO A 172 -25.07 0.45 -10.00
C PRO A 172 -24.37 -0.91 -10.17
N GLY A 173 -24.40 -1.74 -9.13
CA GLY A 173 -23.69 -3.00 -8.99
C GLY A 173 -22.34 -2.89 -8.26
N GLU A 174 -21.73 -1.71 -8.18
CA GLU A 174 -20.51 -1.53 -7.36
C GLU A 174 -20.75 -1.71 -5.85
N PRO A 175 -21.81 -1.14 -5.25
CA PRO A 175 -21.97 -1.24 -3.80
C PRO A 175 -22.26 -2.68 -3.38
N SER A 176 -23.08 -3.42 -4.13
CA SER A 176 -23.31 -4.85 -3.88
C SER A 176 -22.01 -5.66 -3.95
N ARG A 177 -21.17 -5.43 -4.96
CA ARG A 177 -19.86 -6.11 -5.10
C ARG A 177 -18.92 -5.80 -3.94
N LEU A 178 -18.77 -4.54 -3.57
CA LEU A 178 -17.86 -4.13 -2.50
C LEU A 178 -18.36 -4.58 -1.13
N VAL A 179 -19.66 -4.47 -0.85
CA VAL A 179 -20.24 -4.97 0.40
C VAL A 179 -20.10 -6.48 0.51
N GLY A 180 -20.33 -7.22 -0.58
CA GLY A 180 -20.09 -8.67 -0.65
C GLY A 180 -18.64 -9.03 -0.36
N LEU A 181 -17.69 -8.37 -1.03
CA LEU A 181 -16.25 -8.57 -0.79
C LEU A 181 -15.86 -8.28 0.67
N LEU A 182 -16.38 -7.20 1.25
CA LEU A 182 -16.07 -6.83 2.64
C LEU A 182 -16.69 -7.78 3.68
N ARG A 183 -17.88 -8.34 3.41
CA ARG A 183 -18.57 -9.27 4.32
C ARG A 183 -18.06 -10.71 4.20
N ASP A 184 -17.87 -11.18 2.97
CA ASP A 184 -17.72 -12.61 2.70
C ASP A 184 -16.26 -13.00 2.39
N GLU A 185 -15.46 -12.07 1.85
CA GLU A 185 -14.12 -12.38 1.35
C GLU A 185 -12.97 -11.89 2.24
N LEU A 186 -13.21 -10.98 3.19
CA LEU A 186 -12.15 -10.51 4.09
C LEU A 186 -11.67 -11.61 5.05
N ARG A 187 -10.62 -12.32 4.64
CA ARG A 187 -9.88 -13.26 5.49
C ARG A 187 -8.85 -12.53 6.35
N CYS A 188 -9.33 -11.63 7.21
CA CYS A 188 -8.47 -10.90 8.14
C CYS A 188 -8.75 -11.26 9.61
N ARG A 189 -7.86 -10.82 10.51
CA ARG A 189 -8.07 -10.99 11.96
C ARG A 189 -9.39 -10.34 12.36
N GLY A 190 -10.18 -10.98 13.23
CA GLY A 190 -11.48 -10.47 13.69
C GLY A 190 -11.42 -9.02 14.19
N ALA A 191 -10.34 -8.63 14.89
CA ALA A 191 -10.12 -7.26 15.33
C ALA A 191 -9.95 -6.24 14.19
N VAL A 192 -9.34 -6.63 13.06
CA VAL A 192 -9.24 -5.78 11.87
C VAL A 192 -10.61 -5.67 11.21
N ARG A 193 -11.29 -6.80 11.03
CA ARG A 193 -12.64 -6.85 10.45
C ARG A 193 -13.63 -5.97 11.23
N TYR A 194 -13.63 -6.08 12.55
CA TYR A 194 -14.48 -5.27 13.42
C TYR A 194 -14.24 -3.78 13.24
N ARG A 195 -12.96 -3.35 13.20
CA ARG A 195 -12.63 -1.93 12.99
C ARG A 195 -13.00 -1.42 11.61
N VAL A 196 -12.82 -2.24 10.57
CA VAL A 196 -13.16 -1.84 9.19
C VAL A 196 -14.67 -1.68 9.03
N LEU A 197 -15.45 -2.57 9.67
CA LEU A 197 -16.91 -2.57 9.57
C LEU A 197 -17.60 -1.80 10.71
N ALA A 198 -16.85 -1.03 11.51
CA ALA A 198 -17.39 -0.34 12.69
C ALA A 198 -18.50 0.67 12.32
N ASP A 199 -18.30 1.41 11.23
CA ASP A 199 -19.25 2.44 10.75
C ASP A 199 -20.31 1.87 9.78
N GLY A 200 -20.34 0.55 9.60
CA GLY A 200 -21.23 -0.17 8.70
C GLY A 200 -20.54 -0.64 7.41
N ALA A 201 -21.11 -1.69 6.81
CA ALA A 201 -20.50 -2.32 5.62
C ALA A 201 -20.51 -1.40 4.39
N LEU A 202 -21.53 -0.54 4.26
CA LEU A 202 -21.63 0.41 3.16
C LEU A 202 -20.60 1.54 3.28
N SER A 203 -20.41 2.10 4.48
CA SER A 203 -19.39 3.12 4.73
C SER A 203 -17.98 2.59 4.41
N ALA A 204 -17.70 1.36 4.85
CA ALA A 204 -16.46 0.66 4.52
C ALA A 204 -16.29 0.43 3.00
N ALA A 205 -17.38 0.14 2.27
CA ALA A 205 -17.36 -0.03 0.83
C ALA A 205 -17.02 1.28 0.10
N VAL A 206 -17.62 2.40 0.52
CA VAL A 206 -17.29 3.72 -0.04
C VAL A 206 -15.84 4.08 0.26
N ALA A 207 -15.39 3.87 1.49
CA ALA A 207 -14.00 4.08 1.88
C ALA A 207 -13.04 3.24 1.04
N ALA A 208 -13.33 1.95 0.85
CA ALA A 208 -12.55 1.03 0.00
C ALA A 208 -12.48 1.52 -1.45
N ARG A 209 -13.61 1.96 -2.03
CA ARG A 209 -13.66 2.51 -3.39
C ARG A 209 -12.72 3.70 -3.55
N ARG A 210 -12.72 4.65 -2.61
CA ARG A 210 -11.80 5.80 -2.65
C ARG A 210 -10.33 5.36 -2.70
N ARG A 211 -9.95 4.32 -1.96
CA ARG A 211 -8.56 3.78 -2.00
C ARG A 211 -8.28 3.06 -3.32
N VAL A 212 -9.25 2.36 -3.90
CA VAL A 212 -9.11 1.76 -5.23
C VAL A 212 -8.88 2.81 -6.30
N GLU A 213 -9.67 3.88 -6.32
CA GLU A 213 -9.49 4.95 -7.29
C GLU A 213 -8.17 5.70 -7.09
N LEU A 214 -7.72 5.88 -5.84
CA LEU A 214 -6.40 6.45 -5.53
C LEU A 214 -5.27 5.57 -6.07
N LEU A 215 -5.30 4.27 -5.79
CA LEU A 215 -4.30 3.32 -6.29
C LEU A 215 -4.35 3.22 -7.82
N HIS A 216 -5.54 3.30 -8.41
CA HIS A 216 -5.71 3.32 -9.85
C HIS A 216 -5.08 4.56 -10.49
N ALA A 217 -5.31 5.74 -9.91
CA ALA A 217 -4.69 7.00 -10.36
C ALA A 217 -3.17 6.97 -10.27
N ARG A 218 -2.59 6.18 -9.35
CA ARG A 218 -1.14 5.99 -9.20
C ARG A 218 -0.56 4.88 -10.09
N GLY A 219 -1.38 4.23 -10.92
CA GLY A 219 -0.92 3.32 -11.97
C GLY A 219 -1.28 1.84 -11.80
N LEU A 220 -2.05 1.46 -10.77
CA LEU A 220 -2.58 0.10 -10.67
C LEU A 220 -3.86 -0.06 -11.53
N THR A 221 -4.14 -1.30 -11.95
CA THR A 221 -5.47 -1.59 -12.50
C THR A 221 -6.50 -1.61 -11.36
N ARG A 222 -7.76 -1.23 -11.62
CA ARG A 222 -8.82 -1.31 -10.59
C ARG A 222 -8.93 -2.72 -9.98
N ARG A 223 -8.74 -3.75 -10.81
CA ARG A 223 -8.77 -5.15 -10.39
C ARG A 223 -7.62 -5.48 -9.43
N ASP A 224 -6.41 -5.02 -9.72
CA ASP A 224 -5.25 -5.23 -8.84
C ASP A 224 -5.37 -4.40 -7.56
N ALA A 225 -5.87 -3.16 -7.63
CA ALA A 225 -6.14 -2.35 -6.46
C ALA A 225 -7.17 -2.99 -5.51
N LEU A 226 -8.25 -3.57 -6.07
CA LEU A 226 -9.22 -4.36 -5.30
C LEU A 226 -8.58 -5.59 -4.65
N ARG A 227 -7.71 -6.29 -5.40
CA ARG A 227 -6.95 -7.44 -4.88
C ARG A 227 -6.05 -7.04 -3.72
N VAL A 228 -5.35 -5.92 -3.81
CA VAL A 228 -4.52 -5.37 -2.72
C VAL A 228 -5.37 -5.09 -1.47
N LEU A 229 -6.54 -4.45 -1.63
CA LEU A 229 -7.44 -4.19 -0.51
C LEU A 229 -8.01 -5.46 0.13
N ALA A 230 -8.35 -6.47 -0.68
CA ALA A 230 -8.87 -7.74 -0.17
C ALA A 230 -7.82 -8.49 0.67
N LEU A 231 -6.55 -8.44 0.24
CA LEU A 231 -5.43 -9.06 0.95
C LEU A 231 -4.99 -8.25 2.17
N GLU A 232 -5.06 -6.93 2.11
CA GLU A 232 -4.67 -6.03 3.19
C GLU A 232 -5.80 -5.03 3.53
N PRO A 233 -6.83 -5.45 4.27
CA PRO A 233 -7.95 -4.58 4.60
C PRO A 233 -7.60 -3.46 5.58
N ARG A 234 -6.43 -3.50 6.24
CA ARG A 234 -5.98 -2.40 7.11
C ARG A 234 -5.78 -1.10 6.33
N VAL A 235 -5.63 -1.15 5.01
CA VAL A 235 -5.55 0.05 4.15
C VAL A 235 -6.79 0.93 4.29
N ILE A 236 -7.97 0.35 4.53
CA ILE A 236 -9.23 1.09 4.73
C ILE A 236 -9.19 1.92 6.03
N LEU A 237 -8.41 1.47 7.02
CA LEU A 237 -8.29 2.12 8.32
C LEU A 237 -7.33 3.33 8.32
N TYR A 238 -6.55 3.50 7.27
CA TYR A 238 -5.67 4.66 7.11
C TYR A 238 -6.40 5.78 6.35
N SER A 239 -6.03 7.03 6.61
CA SER A 239 -6.52 8.17 5.83
C SER A 239 -6.08 8.05 4.36
N LEU A 240 -6.78 8.71 3.44
CA LEU A 240 -6.38 8.72 2.04
C LEU A 240 -4.99 9.32 1.85
N GLU A 241 -4.71 10.41 2.56
CA GLU A 241 -3.39 11.06 2.59
C GLU A 241 -2.29 10.11 3.09
N ASP A 242 -2.54 9.31 4.12
CA ASP A 242 -1.56 8.34 4.63
C ASP A 242 -1.25 7.26 3.58
N VAL A 243 -2.27 6.78 2.88
CA VAL A 243 -2.09 5.80 1.80
C VAL A 243 -1.31 6.43 0.65
N GLU A 244 -1.63 7.66 0.29
CA GLU A 244 -0.91 8.41 -0.74
C GLU A 244 0.56 8.61 -0.40
N ARG A 245 0.85 9.08 0.82
CA ARG A 245 2.23 9.23 1.34
C ARG A 245 3.00 7.92 1.30
N LYS A 246 2.36 6.78 1.60
CA LYS A 246 3.00 5.45 1.50
C LYS A 246 3.34 5.09 0.06
N VAL A 247 2.41 5.30 -0.87
CA VAL A 247 2.64 4.99 -2.29
C VAL A 247 3.72 5.89 -2.87
N GLU A 248 3.71 7.19 -2.55
CA GLU A 248 4.74 8.13 -2.96
C GLU A 248 6.11 7.75 -2.39
N PHE A 249 6.19 7.37 -1.11
CA PHE A 249 7.44 6.91 -0.52
C PHE A 249 7.98 5.65 -1.21
N LEU A 250 7.10 4.71 -1.56
CA LEU A 250 7.46 3.47 -2.24
C LEU A 250 8.06 3.74 -3.63
N VAL A 251 7.41 4.61 -4.41
CA VAL A 251 7.85 4.91 -5.78
C VAL A 251 9.03 5.88 -5.80
N SER A 252 8.88 7.05 -5.17
CA SER A 252 9.85 8.14 -5.29
C SER A 252 11.11 7.92 -4.46
N ARG A 253 10.98 7.35 -3.26
CA ARG A 253 12.10 7.25 -2.31
C ARG A 253 12.74 5.87 -2.27
N MET A 254 11.93 4.81 -2.35
CA MET A 254 12.48 3.44 -2.38
C MET A 254 12.79 2.95 -3.80
N GLY A 255 12.27 3.63 -4.84
CA GLY A 255 12.53 3.28 -6.24
C GLY A 255 11.82 2.00 -6.71
N PHE A 256 10.78 1.54 -5.98
CA PHE A 256 10.01 0.37 -6.38
C PHE A 256 8.82 0.76 -7.27
N GLU A 257 8.51 -0.10 -8.24
CA GLU A 257 7.30 0.05 -9.03
C GLU A 257 6.05 -0.19 -8.18
N ILE A 258 4.95 0.50 -8.50
CA ILE A 258 3.68 0.35 -7.78
C ILE A 258 3.12 -1.08 -7.87
N GLY A 259 3.44 -1.82 -8.93
CA GLY A 259 3.03 -3.21 -9.13
C GLY A 259 3.48 -4.16 -8.00
N TRP A 260 4.58 -3.83 -7.30
CA TRP A 260 5.03 -4.59 -6.14
C TRP A 260 4.02 -4.64 -5.00
N LEU A 261 3.09 -3.68 -4.93
CA LEU A 261 2.00 -3.70 -3.94
C LEU A 261 1.07 -4.90 -4.11
N VAL A 262 0.96 -5.47 -5.31
CA VAL A 262 0.13 -6.67 -5.56
C VAL A 262 0.77 -7.90 -4.90
N GLU A 263 2.09 -7.99 -4.92
CA GLU A 263 2.85 -9.09 -4.30
C GLU A 263 3.05 -8.89 -2.79
N TYR A 264 3.21 -7.63 -2.36
CA TYR A 264 3.45 -7.24 -0.96
C TYR A 264 2.43 -6.21 -0.46
N PRO A 265 1.12 -6.56 -0.41
CA PRO A 265 0.08 -5.64 0.01
C PRO A 265 0.26 -5.22 1.48
N GLU A 266 0.96 -6.02 2.30
CA GLU A 266 1.19 -5.74 3.72
C GLU A 266 2.00 -4.45 3.95
N PHE A 267 2.68 -3.94 2.91
CA PHE A 267 3.35 -2.64 2.93
C PHE A 267 2.39 -1.50 3.31
N LEU A 268 1.17 -1.50 2.76
CA LEU A 268 0.18 -0.47 3.05
C LEU A 268 -0.46 -0.65 4.43
N GLY A 269 -0.37 -1.86 5.01
CA GLY A 269 -0.90 -2.18 6.34
C GLY A 269 -0.01 -1.77 7.51
N VAL A 270 1.26 -1.43 7.29
CA VAL A 270 2.20 -1.01 8.34
C VAL A 270 2.31 0.51 8.43
N ASN A 271 2.72 1.01 9.60
CA ASN A 271 2.95 2.44 9.79
C ASN A 271 4.28 2.85 9.13
N LEU A 272 4.23 3.81 8.20
CA LEU A 272 5.35 4.23 7.36
C LEU A 272 6.53 4.74 8.21
N GLU A 273 6.29 5.72 9.07
CA GLU A 273 7.30 6.42 9.86
C GLU A 273 7.94 5.52 10.92
N ARG A 274 7.15 4.64 11.53
CA ARG A 274 7.64 3.75 12.61
C ARG A 274 8.33 2.49 12.11
N TRP A 275 7.98 2.00 10.93
CA TRP A 275 8.46 0.71 10.43
C TRP A 275 9.29 0.80 9.16
N ILE A 276 8.81 1.50 8.14
CA ILE A 276 9.43 1.48 6.81
C ILE A 276 10.59 2.48 6.74
N VAL A 277 10.38 3.73 7.17
CA VAL A 277 11.41 4.78 7.09
C VAL A 277 12.71 4.41 7.82
N PRO A 278 12.70 3.91 9.08
CA PRO A 278 13.93 3.56 9.77
C PRO A 278 14.67 2.39 9.11
N ARG A 279 13.93 1.43 8.53
CA ARG A 279 14.52 0.30 7.79
C ARG A 279 15.15 0.79 6.50
N HIS A 280 14.46 1.63 5.76
CA HIS A 280 14.97 2.21 4.53
C HIS A 280 16.22 3.04 4.75
N ASN A 281 16.28 3.88 5.79
CA ASN A 281 17.48 4.65 6.11
C ASN A 281 18.69 3.76 6.44
N VAL A 282 18.49 2.65 7.15
CA VAL A 282 19.57 1.67 7.40
C VAL A 282 20.04 1.06 6.08
N VAL A 283 19.11 0.65 5.22
CA VAL A 283 19.44 0.04 3.93
C VAL A 283 20.18 1.02 3.01
N GLU A 284 19.73 2.27 2.92
CA GLU A 284 20.42 3.31 2.15
C GLU A 284 21.85 3.52 2.65
N TYR A 285 22.05 3.59 3.96
CA TYR A 285 23.38 3.69 4.54
C TYR A 285 24.25 2.47 4.23
N LEU A 286 23.71 1.25 4.39
CA LEU A 286 24.45 0.03 4.05
C LEU A 286 24.78 -0.05 2.56
N ARG A 287 23.92 0.49 1.70
CA ARG A 287 24.17 0.57 0.26
C ARG A 287 25.31 1.53 -0.06
N SER A 288 25.41 2.68 0.62
CA SER A 288 26.47 3.66 0.37
C SER A 288 27.85 3.17 0.80
N ILE A 289 27.93 2.33 1.84
CA ILE A 289 29.19 1.72 2.29
C ILE A 289 29.53 0.42 1.54
N GLY A 290 28.67 -0.06 0.63
CA GLY A 290 28.86 -1.34 -0.06
C GLY A 290 28.70 -2.58 0.85
N GLY A 291 28.05 -2.44 2.00
CA GLY A 291 27.87 -3.52 2.99
C GLY A 291 26.73 -4.50 2.65
N LEU A 292 26.07 -4.31 1.51
CA LEU A 292 25.00 -5.19 1.02
C LEU A 292 25.58 -6.15 -0.03
N GLY A 293 25.70 -7.43 0.33
CA GLY A 293 26.12 -8.47 -0.60
C GLY A 293 25.06 -8.80 -1.66
N ASP A 294 23.78 -8.76 -1.26
CA ASP A 294 22.63 -9.06 -2.13
C ASP A 294 21.66 -7.87 -2.23
N PRO A 295 20.94 -7.73 -3.35
CA PRO A 295 19.92 -6.70 -3.51
C PRO A 295 18.78 -6.90 -2.52
N ILE A 296 18.43 -5.82 -1.80
CA ILE A 296 17.35 -5.85 -0.82
C ILE A 296 15.99 -5.78 -1.52
N GLU A 297 15.29 -6.91 -1.51
CA GLU A 297 13.91 -7.03 -1.97
C GLU A 297 12.88 -6.42 -0.98
N MET A 298 11.67 -6.15 -1.48
CA MET A 298 10.52 -5.63 -0.70
C MET A 298 10.19 -6.49 0.53
N LYS A 299 10.35 -7.81 0.44
CA LYS A 299 10.09 -8.75 1.55
C LYS A 299 10.87 -8.40 2.82
N HIS A 300 12.07 -7.85 2.70
CA HIS A 300 12.92 -7.48 3.83
C HIS A 300 12.36 -6.28 4.62
N TYR A 301 11.70 -5.35 3.93
CA TYR A 301 11.07 -4.20 4.56
C TYR A 301 9.80 -4.57 5.30
N VAL A 302 9.00 -5.46 4.73
CA VAL A 302 7.62 -5.71 5.20
C VAL A 302 7.52 -6.96 6.07
N ARG A 303 8.07 -8.09 5.62
CA ARG A 303 7.88 -9.39 6.28
C ARG A 303 8.85 -9.66 7.42
N PHE A 304 10.01 -9.01 7.44
CA PHE A 304 10.96 -9.21 8.54
C PHE A 304 10.39 -8.63 9.83
N SER A 305 10.44 -9.44 10.90
CA SER A 305 10.18 -8.92 12.24
C SER A 305 11.23 -7.88 12.60
N ARG A 306 10.90 -6.96 13.51
CA ARG A 306 11.85 -5.92 13.96
C ARG A 306 13.15 -6.54 14.49
N ARG A 307 13.06 -7.66 15.23
CA ARG A 307 14.22 -8.41 15.75
C ARG A 307 15.06 -9.02 14.63
N ARG A 308 14.41 -9.64 13.64
CA ARG A 308 15.11 -10.26 12.50
C ARG A 308 15.84 -9.21 11.68
N PHE A 309 15.18 -8.08 11.39
CA PHE A 309 15.81 -6.95 10.69
C PHE A 309 17.01 -6.41 11.47
N TYR A 310 16.86 -6.19 12.77
CA TYR A 310 17.94 -5.71 13.62
C TYR A 310 19.14 -6.67 13.62
N ASN A 311 18.92 -7.97 13.85
CA ASN A 311 20.02 -8.94 13.90
C ASN A 311 20.79 -9.07 12.57
N MET A 312 20.11 -8.88 11.44
CA MET A 312 20.71 -9.04 10.11
C MET A 312 21.41 -7.77 9.61
N PHE A 313 20.78 -6.60 9.78
CA PHE A 313 21.24 -5.35 9.15
C PHE A 313 21.80 -4.33 10.14
N VAL A 314 21.48 -4.45 11.42
CA VAL A 314 21.84 -3.42 12.42
C VAL A 314 22.92 -3.93 13.36
N LYS A 315 22.76 -5.12 13.94
CA LYS A 315 23.72 -5.70 14.89
C LYS A 315 25.15 -5.84 14.33
N PRO A 316 25.36 -6.22 13.06
CA PRO A 316 26.72 -6.30 12.51
C PRO A 316 27.39 -4.94 12.30
N TYR A 317 26.61 -3.84 12.29
CA TYR A 317 27.07 -2.49 11.92
C TYR A 317 26.69 -1.48 13.01
N PRO A 318 27.60 -1.14 13.95
CA PRO A 318 27.29 -0.28 15.10
C PRO A 318 26.76 1.11 14.70
N GLU A 319 27.14 1.64 13.54
CA GLU A 319 26.66 2.91 13.00
C GLU A 319 25.16 2.87 12.67
N CYS A 320 24.66 1.70 12.25
CA CYS A 320 23.24 1.50 11.96
C CYS A 320 22.38 1.52 13.23
N GLU A 321 22.94 1.27 14.41
CA GLU A 321 22.19 1.37 15.67
C GLU A 321 21.72 2.80 15.93
N ARG A 322 22.51 3.80 15.55
CA ARG A 322 22.11 5.21 15.68
C ARG A 322 20.95 5.55 14.73
N ILE A 323 20.97 5.00 13.53
CA ILE A 323 19.97 5.23 12.48
C ILE A 323 18.65 4.51 12.81
N PHE A 324 18.73 3.25 13.25
CA PHE A 324 17.57 2.43 13.58
C PHE A 324 17.00 2.69 14.98
N GLY A 325 17.87 3.10 15.91
CA GLY A 325 17.63 3.12 17.36
C GLY A 325 16.92 4.36 17.90
N GLY A 326 16.64 5.38 17.07
CA GLY A 326 15.88 6.56 17.48
C GLY A 326 14.56 6.21 18.19
N ILE A 327 13.89 5.13 17.76
CA ILE A 327 12.63 4.62 18.33
C ILE A 327 12.86 3.48 19.35
N VAL A 328 13.97 2.72 19.25
CA VAL A 328 14.27 1.61 20.19
C VAL A 328 14.53 2.17 21.59
N ARG A 329 15.24 3.29 21.71
CA ARG A 329 15.50 3.95 22.99
C ARG A 329 14.21 4.41 23.68
N GLU A 330 13.23 4.91 22.94
CA GLU A 330 11.93 5.31 23.54
C GLU A 330 11.14 4.12 24.06
N ARG A 331 11.03 3.05 23.28
CA ARG A 331 10.24 1.88 23.66
C ARG A 331 10.91 1.03 24.75
N GLU A 332 12.23 0.91 24.75
CA GLU A 332 12.96 0.31 25.88
C GLU A 332 12.82 1.14 27.14
N LYS A 333 12.94 2.48 27.05
CA LYS A 333 12.65 3.36 28.19
C LYS A 333 11.22 3.20 28.67
N GLU A 334 10.25 3.06 27.77
CA GLU A 334 8.84 2.88 28.12
C GLU A 334 8.55 1.49 28.73
N VAL A 335 9.10 0.41 28.17
CA VAL A 335 8.97 -0.96 28.70
C VAL A 335 9.67 -1.09 30.06
N ARG A 336 10.81 -0.41 30.25
CA ARG A 336 11.55 -0.33 31.51
C ARG A 336 10.85 0.56 32.56
N ARG A 337 9.96 1.48 32.13
CA ARG A 337 9.04 2.23 33.01
C ARG A 337 7.80 1.42 33.39
N ARG A 338 7.29 0.57 32.48
CA ARG A 338 6.08 -0.24 32.70
C ARG A 338 6.27 -1.38 33.70
N HIS A 339 7.48 -1.91 33.83
CA HIS A 339 7.83 -2.82 34.91
C HIS A 339 8.57 -2.02 35.98
N ALA A 340 8.01 -1.93 37.19
CA ALA A 340 8.74 -1.34 38.30
C ALA A 340 10.07 -2.10 38.46
N VAL A 341 11.18 -1.39 38.21
CA VAL A 341 12.53 -1.94 38.26
C VAL A 341 12.77 -2.44 39.68
N GLY A 342 12.78 -3.76 39.85
CA GLY A 342 13.23 -4.36 41.11
C GLY A 342 12.16 -4.92 42.04
N LEU A 343 10.91 -5.17 41.63
CA LEU A 343 10.01 -5.98 42.48
C LEU A 343 10.62 -7.34 42.84
N TRP A 344 11.36 -7.95 41.91
CA TRP A 344 12.01 -9.23 42.10
C TRP A 344 13.23 -9.13 43.04
N LYS A 345 13.71 -7.90 43.31
CA LYS A 345 14.72 -7.62 44.34
C LYS A 345 14.09 -7.44 45.73
N LEU A 346 12.79 -7.12 45.79
CA LEU A 346 12.01 -7.03 47.02
C LEU A 346 11.54 -8.42 47.48
N PHE A 347 11.24 -9.32 46.53
CA PHE A 347 11.02 -10.75 46.81
C PHE A 347 12.36 -11.47 47.01
N LYS A 348 12.99 -11.29 48.18
CA LYS A 348 13.98 -12.25 48.66
C LYS A 348 13.21 -13.38 49.35
N PRO A 349 13.19 -14.62 48.81
CA PRO A 349 12.58 -15.73 49.52
C PRO A 349 13.27 -15.88 50.88
N PRO A 350 12.52 -16.20 51.96
CA PRO A 350 13.13 -16.44 53.26
C PRO A 350 14.19 -17.53 53.09
N LYS A 351 15.41 -17.27 53.59
CA LYS A 351 16.46 -18.29 53.60
C LYS A 351 15.98 -19.40 54.53
N TYR A 352 15.66 -20.56 53.97
CA TYR A 352 15.46 -21.76 54.76
C TYR A 352 16.80 -22.16 55.37
N GLU A 353 16.87 -22.24 56.70
CA GLU A 353 17.97 -22.91 57.38
C GLU A 353 17.81 -24.40 57.13
N SER A 354 18.73 -25.02 56.38
CA SER A 354 18.61 -26.45 56.09
C SER A 354 18.76 -27.23 57.39
N SER A 355 17.72 -27.96 57.81
CA SER A 355 17.84 -28.92 58.90
C SER A 355 18.84 -30.01 58.52
N LYS A 356 19.51 -30.62 59.51
CA LYS A 356 20.37 -31.80 59.27
C LYS A 356 19.60 -32.92 58.55
N GLU A 357 18.29 -33.00 58.78
CA GLU A 357 17.39 -33.94 58.11
C GLU A 357 17.21 -33.63 56.62
N ASP A 358 17.10 -32.35 56.24
CA ASP A 358 16.97 -31.94 54.83
C ASP A 358 18.22 -32.31 54.02
N VAL A 359 19.40 -32.15 54.62
CA VAL A 359 20.68 -32.54 54.01
C VAL A 359 20.78 -34.06 53.86
N ASN A 360 20.28 -34.81 54.85
CA ASN A 360 20.28 -36.27 54.79
C ASN A 360 19.29 -36.81 53.76
N ASN A 361 18.10 -36.21 53.68
CA ASN A 361 17.09 -36.50 52.66
C ASN A 361 17.62 -36.20 51.25
N MET A 362 18.29 -35.07 51.06
CA MET A 362 18.93 -34.73 49.79
C MET A 362 20.04 -35.71 49.41
N LYS A 363 20.84 -36.18 50.38
CA LYS A 363 21.84 -37.23 50.15
C LYS A 363 21.22 -38.57 49.78
N MET A 364 20.08 -38.93 50.37
CA MET A 364 19.35 -40.15 50.01
C MET A 364 18.78 -40.07 48.58
N VAL A 365 18.18 -38.94 48.21
CA VAL A 365 17.69 -38.70 46.83
C VAL A 365 18.83 -38.74 45.82
N MET A 366 19.97 -38.11 46.12
CA MET A 366 21.14 -38.17 45.23
C MET A 366 21.75 -39.57 45.12
N LYS A 367 21.63 -40.39 46.17
CA LYS A 367 22.05 -41.80 46.14
C LYS A 367 21.10 -42.68 45.34
N SER A 368 19.81 -42.36 45.26
CA SER A 368 18.84 -43.14 44.46
C SER A 368 18.87 -42.82 42.97
N LEU A 369 19.58 -41.75 42.58
CA LEU A 369 19.78 -41.34 41.18
C LEU A 369 21.08 -41.90 40.57
N ARG A 370 21.85 -42.69 41.34
CA ARG A 370 22.93 -43.55 40.86
C ARG A 370 22.44 -44.99 40.83
#